data_AF-A0A538MIU0-F1
#
_entry.id   AF-A0A538MIU0-F1
#
_cell.length_a   1.000
_cell.length_b   1.000
_cell.length_c   1.000
_cell.angle_alpha   90.00
_cell.angle_beta   90.00
_cell.angle_gamma   90.00
#
_symmetry.space_group_name_H-M   'P 1'
#
loop_
_entity.id
_entity.type
_entity.pdbx_description
1 polymer ?
#
loop_
_entity_poly.entity_id
_entity_poly.type
_entity_poly.pdbx_seq_one_letter_code
_entity_poly.pdbx_strand_id
1 'polypeptide(L)'
;MAEVETTRDGAVLTITLNRPDVLNAFTADMHRELVGAFKEARDPGVRAVVVTGAGRGFCVGQDLNEFGEAARDIAGRLRRHYHPTILAVRELEKPVLAAVNGPAAGAGLSFACACDLRIAAESATFVPAFINIGLVPDMGGTF
;
A
#
# COMPACT_ATOMS: atom_id res chain seq x y z
N MET A 1 -12.29 -10.69 -7.87
CA MET A 1 -11.89 -9.49 -8.67
C MET A 1 -10.49 -9.11 -8.22
N ALA A 2 -9.68 -8.52 -9.08
CA ALA A 2 -8.34 -8.10 -8.69
C ALA A 2 -8.43 -7.00 -7.62
N GLU A 3 -7.66 -7.14 -6.55
CA GLU A 3 -7.58 -6.15 -5.47
C GLU A 3 -6.54 -5.07 -5.77
N VAL A 4 -5.71 -5.28 -6.79
CA VAL A 4 -4.78 -4.32 -7.36
C VAL A 4 -4.96 -4.29 -8.87
N GLU A 5 -5.10 -3.09 -9.43
CA GLU A 5 -5.15 -2.87 -10.88
C GLU A 5 -3.89 -2.13 -11.34
N THR A 6 -3.38 -2.49 -12.52
CA THR A 6 -2.28 -1.76 -13.17
C THR A 6 -2.74 -1.15 -14.50
N THR A 7 -2.34 0.09 -14.74
CA THR A 7 -2.53 0.76 -16.04
C THR A 7 -1.25 1.46 -16.44
N ARG A 8 -1.01 1.56 -17.75
CA ARG A 8 0.22 2.17 -18.29
C ARG A 8 -0.12 3.33 -19.20
N ASP A 9 0.49 4.48 -18.95
CA ASP A 9 0.48 5.64 -19.82
C ASP A 9 1.93 5.99 -20.19
N GLY A 10 2.31 5.64 -21.43
CA GLY A 10 3.68 5.71 -21.89
C GLY A 10 4.66 4.99 -20.95
N ALA A 11 5.51 5.76 -20.28
CA ALA A 11 6.52 5.25 -19.36
C ALA A 11 6.09 5.24 -17.88
N VAL A 12 4.85 5.61 -17.56
CA VAL A 12 4.33 5.62 -16.19
C VAL A 12 3.42 4.42 -15.98
N LEU A 13 3.69 3.64 -14.93
CA LEU A 13 2.80 2.58 -14.46
C LEU A 13 2.00 3.09 -13.25
N THR A 14 0.68 3.05 -13.34
CA THR A 14 -0.21 3.38 -12.22
C THR A 14 -0.73 2.09 -11.59
N ILE A 15 -0.48 1.93 -10.29
CA ILE A 15 -0.95 0.86 -9.43
C ILE A 15 -2.11 1.41 -8.60
N THR A 16 -3.30 0.84 -8.75
CA THR A 16 -4.51 1.24 -8.02
C THR A 16 -4.92 0.17 -7.03
N LEU A 17 -4.99 0.51 -5.74
CA LEU A 17 -5.58 -0.37 -4.72
C LEU A 17 -7.10 -0.38 -4.92
N ASN A 18 -7.69 -1.54 -5.20
CA ASN A 18 -9.03 -1.67 -5.74
C ASN A 18 -9.99 -2.41 -4.79
N ARG A 19 -10.13 -1.90 -3.56
CA ARG A 19 -11.17 -2.32 -2.60
C ARG A 19 -11.89 -1.09 -2.02
N PRO A 20 -12.53 -0.27 -2.86
CA PRO A 20 -13.02 1.05 -2.47
C PRO A 20 -14.09 1.01 -1.36
N ASP A 21 -14.91 -0.04 -1.31
CA ASP A 21 -15.98 -0.21 -0.33
C ASP A 21 -15.48 -0.29 1.11
N VAL A 22 -14.22 -0.74 1.29
CA VAL A 22 -13.53 -0.86 2.59
C VAL A 22 -12.31 0.04 2.67
N LEU A 23 -12.30 1.14 1.90
CA LEU A 23 -11.21 2.14 1.88
C LEU A 23 -9.83 1.51 1.60
N ASN A 24 -9.80 0.52 0.70
CA ASN A 24 -8.59 -0.13 0.23
C ASN A 24 -7.76 -0.76 1.36
N ALA A 25 -8.43 -1.33 2.36
CA ALA A 25 -7.76 -2.07 3.42
C ALA A 25 -6.99 -3.28 2.85
N PHE A 26 -5.77 -3.50 3.34
CA PHE A 26 -4.88 -4.58 2.92
C PHE A 26 -5.41 -5.94 3.34
N THR A 27 -5.29 -6.89 2.41
CA THR A 27 -5.47 -8.33 2.62
C THR A 27 -4.17 -9.05 2.29
N ALA A 28 -4.09 -10.35 2.59
CA ALA A 28 -3.01 -11.19 2.09
C ALA A 28 -2.93 -11.24 0.54
N ASP A 29 -4.07 -11.12 -0.14
CA ASP A 29 -4.18 -11.19 -1.61
C ASP A 29 -3.68 -9.90 -2.25
N MET A 30 -4.13 -8.73 -1.77
CA MET A 30 -3.66 -7.43 -2.20
C MET A 30 -2.14 -7.29 -2.04
N HIS A 31 -1.56 -7.79 -0.94
CA HIS A 31 -0.09 -7.79 -0.77
C HIS A 31 0.63 -8.58 -1.85
N ARG A 32 0.12 -9.77 -2.23
CA ARG A 32 0.71 -10.56 -3.31
C ARG A 32 0.59 -9.87 -4.65
N GLU A 33 -0.57 -9.29 -4.95
CA GLU A 33 -0.82 -8.56 -6.19
C GLU A 33 0.05 -7.29 -6.28
N LEU A 34 0.23 -6.56 -5.17
CA LEU A 34 1.15 -5.42 -5.10
C LEU A 34 2.59 -5.82 -5.42
N VAL A 35 3.10 -6.90 -4.84
CA VAL A 35 4.44 -7.42 -5.17
C VAL A 35 4.53 -7.78 -6.65
N GLY A 36 3.47 -8.35 -7.22
CA GLY A 36 3.35 -8.60 -8.66
C GLY A 36 3.44 -7.32 -9.50
N ALA A 37 2.71 -6.27 -9.12
CA ALA A 37 2.71 -4.98 -9.79
C ALA A 37 4.08 -4.28 -9.71
N PHE A 38 4.77 -4.33 -8.57
CA PHE A 38 6.15 -3.82 -8.45
C PHE A 38 7.16 -4.65 -9.24
N LYS A 39 6.90 -5.95 -9.46
CA LYS A 39 7.71 -6.77 -10.37
C LYS A 39 7.50 -6.34 -11.83
N GLU A 40 6.26 -6.06 -12.24
CA GLU A 40 5.95 -5.49 -13.56
C GLU A 40 6.66 -4.13 -13.75
N ALA A 41 6.68 -3.30 -12.70
CA ALA A 41 7.35 -2.00 -12.71
C ALA A 41 8.86 -2.07 -13.00
N ARG A 42 9.50 -3.25 -12.92
CA ARG A 42 10.91 -3.43 -13.29
C ARG A 42 11.15 -3.40 -14.81
N ASP A 43 10.11 -3.53 -15.64
CA ASP A 43 10.18 -3.40 -17.11
C ASP A 43 10.96 -2.14 -17.55
N PRO A 44 12.00 -2.24 -18.41
CA PRO A 44 12.83 -1.09 -18.79
C PRO A 44 12.07 0.10 -19.41
N GLY A 45 10.91 -0.14 -20.01
CA GLY A 45 10.05 0.90 -20.55
C GLY A 45 9.20 1.62 -19.49
N VAL A 46 9.14 1.12 -18.25
CA VAL A 46 8.58 1.86 -17.10
C VAL A 46 9.69 2.71 -16.48
N ARG A 47 9.41 4.00 -16.29
CA ARG A 47 10.34 5.00 -15.76
C ARG A 47 9.89 5.60 -14.43
N ALA A 48 8.61 5.50 -14.10
CA ALA A 48 8.06 5.91 -12.81
C ALA A 48 6.80 5.10 -12.48
N VAL A 49 6.49 5.01 -11.19
CA VAL A 49 5.30 4.35 -10.66
C VAL A 49 4.44 5.36 -9.91
N VAL A 50 3.14 5.35 -10.14
CA VAL A 50 2.15 6.04 -9.32
C VAL A 50 1.37 4.98 -8.56
N VAL A 51 1.17 5.17 -7.26
CA VAL A 51 0.31 4.33 -6.42
C VAL A 51 -0.84 5.18 -5.90
N THR A 52 -2.07 4.71 -6.06
CA THR A 52 -3.26 5.40 -5.55
C THR A 52 -4.32 4.40 -5.09
N GLY A 53 -5.39 4.89 -4.44
CA GLY A 53 -6.53 4.06 -4.07
C GLY A 53 -7.74 4.33 -4.96
N ALA A 54 -8.52 3.30 -5.25
CA ALA A 54 -9.82 3.44 -5.89
C ALA A 54 -10.82 4.13 -4.94
N GLY A 55 -11.74 4.90 -5.51
CA GLY A 55 -12.82 5.54 -4.77
C GLY A 55 -12.33 6.65 -3.83
N ARG A 56 -12.91 6.68 -2.62
CA ARG A 56 -12.80 7.84 -1.71
C ARG A 56 -11.59 7.81 -0.75
N GLY A 57 -10.75 6.78 -0.81
CA GLY A 57 -9.65 6.61 0.14
C GLY A 57 -8.39 6.08 -0.53
N PHE A 58 -7.24 6.35 0.09
CA PHE A 58 -5.98 5.78 -0.35
C PHE A 58 -5.85 4.35 0.17
N CYS A 59 -5.67 4.18 1.48
CA CYS A 59 -5.57 2.88 2.16
C CYS A 59 -5.66 3.06 3.68
N VAL A 60 -6.51 2.31 4.36
CA VAL A 60 -6.68 2.40 5.84
C VAL A 60 -5.90 1.36 6.64
N GLY A 61 -4.97 0.64 6.01
CA GLY A 61 -4.15 -0.39 6.65
C GLY A 61 -4.79 -1.77 6.59
N GLN A 62 -4.53 -2.65 7.54
CA GLN A 62 -5.01 -4.03 7.54
C GLN A 62 -6.54 -4.12 7.58
N ASP A 63 -7.12 -4.98 6.74
CA ASP A 63 -8.52 -5.37 6.88
C ASP A 63 -8.72 -6.13 8.19
N LEU A 64 -9.50 -5.57 9.11
CA LEU A 64 -9.71 -6.14 10.43
C LEU A 64 -10.55 -7.41 10.41
N ASN A 65 -11.28 -7.68 9.32
CA ASN A 65 -12.02 -8.94 9.15
C ASN A 65 -11.08 -10.13 8.92
N GLU A 66 -9.89 -9.92 8.33
CA GLU A 66 -8.82 -10.93 8.27
C GLU A 66 -8.05 -11.04 9.60
N PHE A 67 -8.20 -10.08 10.51
CA PHE A 67 -7.41 -10.02 11.73
C PHE A 67 -7.82 -11.08 12.76
N GLY A 68 -9.00 -11.71 12.61
CA GLY A 68 -9.57 -12.72 13.50
C GLY A 68 -8.69 -13.96 13.75
N GLU A 69 -8.92 -15.07 13.04
CA GLU A 69 -8.21 -16.36 13.27
C GLU A 69 -6.67 -16.26 13.14
N ALA A 70 -6.18 -15.23 12.45
CA ALA A 70 -4.76 -14.95 12.22
C ALA A 70 -4.03 -14.25 13.39
N ALA A 71 -4.71 -13.91 14.49
CA ALA A 71 -4.13 -13.16 15.62
C ALA A 71 -2.95 -13.86 16.32
N ARG A 72 -2.73 -15.17 16.09
CA ARG A 72 -1.69 -15.95 16.78
C ARG A 72 -0.27 -15.74 16.24
N ASP A 73 -0.09 -15.32 14.99
CA ASP A 73 1.24 -15.17 14.36
C ASP A 73 1.38 -13.85 13.58
N ILE A 74 1.32 -12.74 14.32
CA ILE A 74 1.51 -11.39 13.75
C ILE A 74 2.86 -11.28 13.04
N ALA A 75 3.94 -11.79 13.65
CA ALA A 75 5.28 -11.70 13.09
C ALA A 75 5.41 -12.46 11.76
N GLY A 76 4.84 -13.66 11.65
CA GLY A 76 4.82 -14.41 10.40
C GLY A 76 3.96 -13.74 9.34
N ARG A 77 2.84 -13.12 9.70
CA ARG A 77 2.03 -12.33 8.75
C ARG A 77 2.83 -11.13 8.20
N LEU A 78 3.52 -10.40 9.07
CA LEU A 78 4.38 -9.29 8.65
C LEU A 78 5.47 -9.78 7.68
N ARG A 79 6.17 -10.86 8.03
CA ARG A 79 7.22 -11.46 7.17
C ARG A 79 6.68 -11.98 5.83
N ARG A 80 5.49 -12.57 5.80
CA ARG A 80 4.91 -13.18 4.60
C ARG A 80 4.28 -12.17 3.65
N HIS A 81 3.66 -11.12 4.16
CA HIS A 81 2.82 -10.23 3.34
C HIS A 81 3.29 -8.78 3.34
N TYR A 82 3.62 -8.23 4.52
CA TYR A 82 3.92 -6.80 4.64
C TYR A 82 5.36 -6.46 4.22
N HIS A 83 6.33 -7.22 4.73
CA HIS A 83 7.75 -6.99 4.45
C HIS A 83 8.09 -7.09 2.96
N PRO A 84 7.56 -8.07 2.20
CA PRO A 84 7.81 -8.12 0.76
C PRO A 84 7.28 -6.91 0.01
N THR A 85 6.11 -6.39 0.40
CA THR A 85 5.55 -5.18 -0.24
C THR A 85 6.45 -3.97 0.01
N ILE A 86 6.86 -3.71 1.26
CA ILE A 86 7.71 -2.55 1.57
C ILE A 86 9.09 -2.66 0.91
N LEU A 87 9.68 -3.85 0.88
CA LEU A 87 10.95 -4.10 0.19
C LEU A 87 10.81 -3.92 -1.31
N ALA A 88 9.70 -4.35 -1.92
CA ALA A 88 9.46 -4.14 -3.34
C ALA A 88 9.42 -2.65 -3.73
N VAL A 89 8.89 -1.77 -2.86
CA VAL A 89 8.98 -0.32 -3.06
C VAL A 89 10.44 0.15 -2.93
N ARG A 90 11.11 -0.24 -1.84
CA ARG A 90 12.44 0.28 -1.48
C ARG A 90 13.58 -0.22 -2.38
N GLU A 91 13.41 -1.39 -3.00
CA GLU A 91 14.37 -1.98 -3.93
C GLU A 91 14.05 -1.65 -5.39
N LEU A 92 12.98 -0.90 -5.65
CA LEU A 92 12.67 -0.42 -7.00
C LEU A 92 13.58 0.77 -7.31
N GLU A 93 14.51 0.60 -8.24
CA GLU A 93 15.43 1.65 -8.69
C GLU A 93 14.76 2.66 -9.65
N LYS A 94 13.50 3.02 -9.37
CA LYS A 94 12.67 3.95 -10.15
C LYS A 94 11.79 4.77 -9.20
N PRO A 95 11.50 6.05 -9.52
CA PRO A 95 10.65 6.88 -8.68
C PRO A 95 9.26 6.27 -8.45
N VAL A 96 8.84 6.20 -7.19
CA VAL A 96 7.51 5.79 -6.75
C VAL A 96 6.80 6.97 -6.11
N LEU A 97 5.65 7.34 -6.66
CA LEU A 97 4.79 8.42 -6.17
C LEU A 97 3.54 7.83 -5.49
N ALA A 98 3.26 8.23 -4.26
CA ALA A 98 1.94 8.02 -3.66
C ALA A 98 1.02 9.19 -4.02
N ALA A 99 0.00 8.95 -4.85
CA ALA A 99 -1.11 9.87 -5.08
C ALA A 99 -2.22 9.57 -4.05
N VAL A 100 -2.19 10.28 -2.92
CA VAL A 100 -3.06 10.07 -1.77
C VAL A 100 -4.39 10.80 -2.00
N ASN A 101 -5.37 10.06 -2.53
CA ASN A 101 -6.68 10.57 -2.95
C ASN A 101 -7.71 10.71 -1.82
N GLY A 102 -7.39 10.25 -0.61
CA GLY A 102 -8.28 10.28 0.54
C GLY A 102 -7.59 9.70 1.79
N PRO A 103 -8.34 9.16 2.77
CA PRO A 103 -7.76 8.65 4.01
C PRO A 103 -6.62 7.64 3.78
N ALA A 104 -5.50 7.88 4.48
CA ALA A 104 -4.34 7.02 4.61
C ALA A 104 -4.08 6.76 6.10
N ALA A 105 -4.31 5.54 6.57
CA ALA A 105 -4.24 5.20 8.00
C ALA A 105 -3.43 3.95 8.28
N GLY A 106 -2.80 3.89 9.45
CA GLY A 106 -2.04 2.71 9.91
C GLY A 106 -1.00 2.27 8.88
N ALA A 107 -1.01 0.99 8.49
CA ALA A 107 -0.11 0.48 7.46
C ALA A 107 -0.27 1.18 6.10
N GLY A 108 -1.44 1.74 5.79
CA GLY A 108 -1.65 2.54 4.58
C GLY A 108 -0.91 3.89 4.63
N LEU A 109 -0.82 4.51 5.81
CA LEU A 109 0.04 5.67 6.04
C LEU A 109 1.52 5.28 5.88
N SER A 110 1.96 4.20 6.53
CA SER A 110 3.34 3.71 6.40
C SER A 110 3.70 3.43 4.94
N PHE A 111 2.80 2.82 4.16
CA PHE A 111 2.99 2.54 2.74
C PHE A 111 3.09 3.81 1.88
N ALA A 112 2.27 4.84 2.15
CA ALA A 112 2.42 6.14 1.48
C ALA A 112 3.78 6.80 1.81
N CYS A 113 4.23 6.72 3.06
CA CYS A 113 5.55 7.19 3.49
C CYS A 113 6.70 6.37 2.90
N ALA A 114 6.44 5.13 2.50
CA ALA A 114 7.41 4.27 1.84
C ALA A 114 7.74 4.69 0.40
N CYS A 115 6.81 5.38 -0.28
CA CYS A 115 7.04 5.92 -1.61
C CYS A 115 8.09 7.05 -1.54
N ASP A 116 8.68 7.42 -2.68
CA ASP A 116 9.69 8.50 -2.72
C ASP A 116 9.03 9.86 -2.52
N LEU A 117 7.93 10.09 -3.25
CA LEU A 117 7.17 11.33 -3.25
C LEU A 117 5.70 11.06 -2.87
N ARG A 118 5.05 12.06 -2.28
CA ARG A 118 3.63 12.02 -1.92
C ARG A 118 2.94 13.27 -2.45
N ILE A 119 1.82 13.09 -3.14
CA ILE A 119 0.90 14.16 -3.54
C ILE A 119 -0.43 13.86 -2.87
N ALA A 120 -0.94 14.84 -2.14
CA ALA A 120 -2.16 14.70 -1.35
C ALA A 120 -3.28 15.51 -1.99
N ALA A 121 -4.44 14.89 -2.19
CA ALA A 121 -5.68 15.61 -2.48
C ALA A 121 -6.12 16.44 -1.26
N GLU A 122 -6.97 17.45 -1.45
CA GLU A 122 -7.56 18.20 -0.33
C GLU A 122 -8.36 17.30 0.63
N SER A 123 -8.88 16.18 0.12
CA SER A 123 -9.58 15.14 0.88
C SER A 123 -8.67 14.19 1.65
N ALA A 124 -7.34 14.28 1.49
CA ALA A 124 -6.39 13.36 2.11
C ALA A 124 -6.30 13.60 3.62
N THR A 125 -6.34 12.52 4.40
CA THR A 125 -6.09 12.55 5.83
C THR A 125 -5.06 11.48 6.18
N PHE A 126 -4.13 11.81 7.08
CA PHE A 126 -3.04 10.93 7.49
C PHE A 126 -3.21 10.57 8.96
N VAL A 127 -3.41 9.29 9.26
CA VAL A 127 -3.77 8.84 10.62
C VAL A 127 -2.82 7.74 11.11
N PRO A 128 -1.97 8.00 12.11
CA PRO A 128 -1.13 6.97 12.74
C PRO A 128 -1.98 6.07 13.67
N ALA A 129 -2.85 5.25 13.08
CA ALA A 129 -3.94 4.54 13.77
C ALA A 129 -3.48 3.40 14.70
N PHE A 130 -2.21 2.98 14.67
CA PHE A 130 -1.69 1.83 15.41
C PHE A 130 -1.93 1.92 16.93
N ILE A 131 -1.73 3.10 17.52
CA ILE A 131 -1.86 3.30 18.97
C ILE A 131 -3.28 3.04 19.47
N ASN A 132 -4.29 3.27 18.64
CA ASN A 132 -5.70 3.08 18.99
C ASN A 132 -6.07 1.61 19.16
N ILE A 133 -5.23 0.69 18.67
CA ILE A 133 -5.41 -0.76 18.77
C ILE A 133 -4.26 -1.45 19.52
N GLY A 134 -3.47 -0.67 20.28
CA GLY A 134 -2.37 -1.20 21.10
C GLY A 134 -1.18 -1.76 20.30
N LEU A 135 -0.99 -1.28 19.07
CA LEU A 135 0.12 -1.68 18.20
C LEU A 135 1.14 -0.56 18.03
N VAL A 136 2.35 -0.96 17.64
CA VAL A 136 3.39 -0.07 17.11
C VAL A 136 3.29 0.03 15.58
N PRO A 137 3.79 1.10 14.95
CA PRO A 137 3.83 1.18 13.49
C PRO A 137 4.61 0.03 12.85
N ASP A 138 4.05 -0.52 11.78
CA ASP A 138 4.71 -1.48 10.89
C ASP A 138 5.10 -0.81 9.56
N MET A 139 5.52 -1.62 8.57
CA MET A 139 5.82 -1.15 7.20
C MET A 139 6.86 -0.02 7.16
N GLY A 140 7.80 -0.02 8.12
CA GLY A 140 8.82 1.02 8.24
C GLY A 140 8.34 2.34 8.85
N GLY A 141 7.09 2.43 9.34
CA GLY A 141 6.50 3.67 9.86
C GLY A 141 7.09 4.22 11.16
N THR A 142 8.15 3.61 11.70
CA THR A 142 8.90 4.11 12.87
C THR A 142 10.12 4.96 12.51
N PHE A 143 10.48 5.04 11.21
CA PHE A 143 11.60 5.83 10.68
C PHE A 143 11.08 7.04 9.91
#